data_AF-E3N136-F1
#
_entry.id   AF-E3N136-F1
#
_cell.length_a   1.000
_cell.length_b   1.000
_cell.length_c   1.000
_cell.angle_alpha   90.00
_cell.angle_beta   90.00
_cell.angle_gamma   90.00
#
_symmetry.space_group_name_H-M   'P 1'
#
loop_
_entity.id
_entity.type
_entity.pdbx_description
1 polymer ?
#
loop_
_entity_poly.entity_id
_entity_poly.type
_entity_poly.pdbx_seq_one_letter_code
_entity_poly.pdbx_strand_id
1 'polypeptide(L)'
;MVVSGEAEKSAMEIVNDQVTKFLDAMSSKKKDVILQLFNTTADDQKNVDEFMEKFQGLPITVEFAMFNNNGGIESNVLIAEKIPGKVVMTKSPASPTGWMITQLGVQEPGSVEKRKWSKFSMCWIGLFWCAIEFLVDWGDAMNGRYYPRG
;
A
#
# COMPACT_ATOMS: atom_id res chain seq x y z
N MET A 1 -10.92 36.68 15.73
CA MET A 1 -9.54 36.40 15.33
C MET A 1 -9.16 35.06 15.94
N VAL A 2 -8.90 34.04 15.11
CA VAL A 2 -8.21 32.72 15.25
C VAL A 2 -8.86 31.83 14.17
N VAL A 3 -8.35 31.78 12.93
CA VAL A 3 -7.39 30.79 12.37
C VAL A 3 -7.98 29.37 12.45
N SER A 4 -8.17 28.56 11.41
CA SER A 4 -7.62 28.48 10.06
C SER A 4 -8.59 27.61 9.24
N GLY A 5 -8.99 28.07 8.05
CA GLY A 5 -9.59 27.20 7.05
C GLY A 5 -8.49 26.38 6.39
N GLU A 6 -8.13 25.24 6.99
CA GLU A 6 -7.51 24.18 6.20
C GLU A 6 -8.62 23.62 5.31
N ALA A 7 -8.49 23.79 4.00
CA ALA A 7 -9.30 23.05 3.06
C ALA A 7 -9.11 21.56 3.40
N GLU A 8 -10.21 20.85 3.66
CA GLU A 8 -10.16 19.42 3.95
C GLU A 8 -9.53 18.73 2.74
N LYS A 9 -8.31 18.18 2.92
CA LYS A 9 -7.59 17.48 1.85
C LYS A 9 -8.47 16.38 1.29
N SER A 10 -8.52 16.27 -0.04
CA SER A 10 -9.21 15.16 -0.69
C SER A 10 -8.54 13.82 -0.35
N ALA A 11 -9.30 12.72 -0.41
CA ALA A 11 -8.75 11.38 -0.22
C ALA A 11 -7.60 11.09 -1.19
N MET A 12 -7.69 11.58 -2.45
CA MET A 12 -6.63 11.46 -3.44
C MET A 12 -5.34 12.16 -3.02
N GLU A 13 -5.43 13.39 -2.52
CA GLU A 13 -4.24 14.14 -2.06
C GLU A 13 -3.58 13.44 -0.87
N ILE A 14 -4.38 12.93 0.08
CA ILE A 14 -3.86 12.21 1.26
C ILE A 14 -3.11 10.95 0.85
N VAL A 15 -3.66 10.14 -0.06
CA VAL A 15 -2.99 8.90 -0.50
C VAL A 15 -1.76 9.21 -1.34
N ASN A 16 -1.80 10.24 -2.20
CA ASN A 16 -0.61 10.64 -2.95
C ASN A 16 0.52 11.14 -2.03
N ASP A 17 0.20 11.89 -0.98
CA ASP A 17 1.16 12.30 0.05
C ASP A 17 1.76 11.08 0.77
N GLN A 18 0.92 10.10 1.12
CA GLN A 18 1.36 8.82 1.70
C GLN A 18 2.33 8.06 0.78
N VAL A 19 1.98 7.90 -0.50
CA VAL A 19 2.81 7.20 -1.49
C VAL A 19 4.12 7.96 -1.72
N THR A 20 4.08 9.28 -1.82
CA THR A 20 5.29 10.11 -1.98
C THR A 20 6.22 9.93 -0.77
N LYS A 21 5.68 10.02 0.45
CA LYS A 21 6.46 9.82 1.68
C LYS A 21 7.06 8.42 1.75
N PHE A 22 6.31 7.41 1.33
CA PHE A 22 6.79 6.04 1.26
C PHE A 22 7.95 5.90 0.27
N LEU A 23 7.80 6.38 -0.97
CA LEU A 23 8.84 6.30 -2.01
C LEU A 23 10.10 7.08 -1.62
N ASP A 24 9.95 8.25 -0.99
CA ASP A 24 11.07 9.03 -0.45
C ASP A 24 11.82 8.28 0.66
N ALA A 25 11.07 7.64 1.58
CA ALA A 25 11.65 6.86 2.65
C ALA A 25 12.38 5.61 2.12
N MET A 26 11.83 4.95 1.10
CA MET A 26 12.47 3.84 0.39
C MET A 26 13.79 4.29 -0.27
N SER A 27 13.77 5.39 -1.01
CA SER A 27 14.96 5.96 -1.67
C SER A 27 16.04 6.36 -0.66
N SER A 28 15.63 6.95 0.46
CA SER A 28 16.52 7.38 1.55
C SER A 28 16.88 6.28 2.56
N LYS A 29 16.38 5.05 2.36
CA LYS A 29 16.55 3.89 3.25
C LYS A 29 16.13 4.15 4.71
N LYS A 30 15.09 4.96 4.93
CA LYS A 30 14.57 5.33 6.27
C LYS A 30 13.57 4.30 6.78
N LYS A 31 14.08 3.20 7.37
CA LYS A 31 13.29 2.08 7.90
C LYS A 31 12.24 2.52 8.92
N ASP A 32 12.61 3.42 9.82
CA ASP A 32 11.75 3.96 10.87
C ASP A 32 10.53 4.68 10.29
N VAL A 33 10.73 5.51 9.26
CA VAL A 33 9.65 6.20 8.56
C VAL A 33 8.74 5.20 7.86
N ILE A 34 9.31 4.19 7.18
CA ILE A 34 8.52 3.13 6.54
C ILE A 34 7.67 2.41 7.58
N LEU A 35 8.23 1.99 8.71
CA LEU A 35 7.49 1.33 9.78
C LEU A 35 6.35 2.19 10.36
N GLN A 36 6.52 3.51 10.42
CA GLN A 36 5.49 4.44 10.91
C GLN A 36 4.35 4.69 9.91
N LEU A 37 4.57 4.45 8.61
CA LEU A 37 3.55 4.61 7.57
C LEU A 37 2.54 3.45 7.56
N PHE A 38 2.85 2.33 8.22
CA PHE A 38 2.01 1.14 8.27
C PHE A 38 1.67 0.79 9.72
N ASN A 39 0.53 0.13 9.91
CA ASN A 39 0.17 -0.47 11.19
C ASN A 39 0.97 -1.78 11.37
N THR A 40 2.24 -1.63 11.74
CA THR A 40 3.21 -2.72 11.77
C THR A 40 3.16 -3.54 13.06
N THR A 41 3.48 -4.82 12.91
CA THR A 41 3.67 -5.79 14.00
C THR A 41 5.15 -6.10 14.22
N ALA A 42 5.46 -6.88 15.26
CA ALA A 42 6.83 -7.35 15.50
C ALA A 42 7.37 -8.20 14.33
N ASP A 43 6.50 -8.90 13.61
CA ASP A 43 6.91 -9.67 12.43
C ASP A 43 7.18 -8.77 11.22
N ASP A 44 6.44 -7.67 11.07
CA ASP A 44 6.76 -6.67 10.03
C ASP A 44 8.15 -6.05 10.26
N GLN A 45 8.51 -5.80 11.50
CA GLN A 45 9.85 -5.28 11.84
C GLN A 45 10.99 -6.23 11.43
N LYS A 46 10.76 -7.55 11.47
CA LYS A 46 11.75 -8.54 11.01
C LYS A 46 11.86 -8.58 9.48
N ASN A 47 10.77 -8.27 8.78
CA ASN A 47 10.68 -8.36 7.32
C ASN A 47 10.95 -7.03 6.59
N VAL A 48 11.22 -5.94 7.32
CA VAL A 48 11.37 -4.59 6.71
C VAL A 48 12.50 -4.53 5.69
N ASP A 49 13.59 -5.28 5.88
CA ASP A 49 14.74 -5.25 4.98
C ASP A 49 14.44 -5.92 3.66
N GLU A 50 13.83 -7.11 3.70
CA GLU A 50 13.39 -7.81 2.51
C GLU A 50 12.28 -7.04 1.79
N PHE A 51 11.33 -6.48 2.54
CA PHE A 51 10.27 -5.65 1.98
C PHE A 51 10.87 -4.44 1.24
N MET A 52 11.84 -3.77 1.84
CA MET A 52 12.54 -2.67 1.19
C MET A 52 13.27 -3.11 -0.08
N GLU A 53 13.98 -4.23 -0.05
CA GLU A 53 14.70 -4.76 -1.22
C GLU A 53 13.75 -5.05 -2.39
N LYS A 54 12.60 -5.68 -2.12
CA LYS A 54 11.64 -6.08 -3.16
C LYS A 54 10.89 -4.91 -3.76
N PHE A 55 10.58 -3.89 -2.97
CA PHE A 55 9.80 -2.73 -3.41
C PHE A 55 10.68 -1.56 -3.88
N GLN A 56 12.00 -1.64 -3.71
CA GLN A 56 12.91 -0.56 -4.10
C GLN A 56 12.81 -0.26 -5.60
N GLY A 57 12.56 1.01 -5.93
CA GLY A 57 12.52 1.48 -7.32
C GLY A 57 11.23 1.13 -8.06
N LEU A 58 10.25 0.47 -7.42
CA LEU A 58 8.95 0.23 -8.04
C LEU A 58 8.10 1.51 -8.00
N PRO A 59 7.63 2.02 -9.15
CA PRO A 59 6.69 3.13 -9.15
C PRO A 59 5.34 2.65 -8.59
N ILE A 60 4.66 3.54 -7.86
CA ILE A 60 3.32 3.31 -7.34
C ILE A 60 2.47 4.51 -7.74
N THR A 61 1.39 4.26 -8.47
CA THR A 61 0.45 5.30 -8.92
C THR A 61 -0.88 5.12 -8.21
N VAL A 62 -1.46 6.20 -7.70
CA VAL A 62 -2.81 6.18 -7.12
C VAL A 62 -3.83 6.34 -8.23
N GLU A 63 -4.69 5.33 -8.44
CA GLU A 63 -5.73 5.36 -9.48
C GLU A 63 -7.06 5.88 -8.94
N PHE A 64 -7.36 5.58 -7.67
CA PHE A 64 -8.60 5.98 -7.03
C PHE A 64 -8.40 6.09 -5.52
N ALA A 65 -9.09 7.03 -4.87
CA ALA A 65 -9.18 7.11 -3.43
C ALA A 65 -10.50 7.76 -3.00
N MET A 66 -11.13 7.22 -1.96
CA MET A 66 -12.32 7.80 -1.35
C MET A 66 -12.33 7.59 0.16
N PHE A 67 -12.99 8.50 0.88
CA PHE A 67 -13.32 8.26 2.28
C PHE A 67 -14.39 7.16 2.40
N ASN A 68 -14.21 6.25 3.34
CA ASN A 68 -15.22 5.27 3.70
C ASN A 68 -16.10 5.79 4.85
N ASN A 69 -17.18 5.06 5.16
CA ASN A 69 -18.15 5.46 6.18
C ASN A 69 -17.58 5.54 7.60
N ASN A 70 -16.38 5.00 7.83
CA ASN A 70 -15.70 5.01 9.12
C ASN A 70 -14.65 6.14 9.22
N GLY A 71 -14.60 7.05 8.25
CA GLY A 71 -13.60 8.12 8.20
C GLY A 71 -12.19 7.64 7.86
N GLY A 72 -12.04 6.38 7.43
CA GLY A 72 -10.84 5.87 6.78
C GLY A 72 -10.82 6.19 5.30
N ILE A 73 -9.74 5.82 4.61
CA ILE A 73 -9.61 5.95 3.15
C ILE A 73 -9.44 4.56 2.54
N GLU A 74 -10.16 4.30 1.47
CA GLU A 74 -9.91 3.16 0.57
C GLU A 74 -9.34 3.67 -0.74
N SER A 75 -8.28 3.02 -1.22
CA SER A 75 -7.61 3.41 -2.45
C SER A 75 -7.18 2.23 -3.29
N ASN A 76 -7.27 2.41 -4.61
CA ASN A 76 -6.67 1.53 -5.59
C ASN A 76 -5.36 2.16 -6.07
N VAL A 77 -4.31 1.34 -6.11
CA VAL A 77 -2.98 1.73 -6.57
C VAL A 77 -2.52 0.77 -7.66
N LEU A 78 -1.61 1.24 -8.51
CA LEU A 78 -0.97 0.43 -9.53
C LEU A 78 0.53 0.40 -9.26
N ILE A 79 1.05 -0.79 -8.93
CA ILE A 79 2.46 -1.01 -8.62
C ILE A 79 3.16 -1.49 -9.89
N ALA A 80 4.32 -0.90 -10.19
CA ALA A 80 5.11 -1.21 -11.39
C ALA A 80 4.28 -1.15 -12.68
N GLU A 81 3.28 -0.24 -12.73
CA GLU A 81 2.35 -0.03 -13.85
C GLU A 81 1.50 -1.25 -14.25
N LYS A 82 1.54 -2.34 -13.47
CA LYS A 82 0.96 -3.63 -13.88
C LYS A 82 0.17 -4.33 -12.78
N ILE A 83 0.60 -4.19 -11.54
CA ILE A 83 0.08 -4.97 -10.41
C ILE A 83 -0.99 -4.14 -9.71
N PRO A 84 -2.28 -4.50 -9.82
CA PRO A 84 -3.35 -3.77 -9.17
C PRO A 84 -3.31 -4.07 -7.67
N GLY A 85 -3.18 -3.01 -6.88
CA GLY A 85 -3.16 -3.03 -5.43
C GLY A 85 -4.35 -2.29 -4.82
N LYS A 86 -4.70 -2.65 -3.59
CA LYS A 86 -5.66 -1.95 -2.76
C LYS A 86 -4.99 -1.58 -1.44
N VAL A 87 -5.23 -0.36 -0.98
CA VAL A 87 -4.71 0.17 0.28
C VAL A 87 -5.88 0.70 1.10
N VAL A 88 -5.91 0.37 2.39
CA VAL A 88 -6.84 0.97 3.34
C VAL A 88 -6.04 1.72 4.40
N MET A 89 -6.43 2.96 4.64
CA MET A 89 -5.76 3.86 5.58
C MET A 89 -6.71 4.35 6.66
N THR A 90 -6.17 4.54 7.86
CA THR A 90 -6.89 5.19 8.97
C THR A 90 -6.04 6.31 9.55
N LYS A 91 -6.68 7.30 10.17
CA LYS A 91 -5.96 8.38 10.86
C LYS A 91 -5.06 7.81 11.96
N SER A 92 -3.84 8.32 12.04
CA SER A 92 -2.85 7.94 13.04
C SER A 92 -1.94 9.13 13.34
N PRO A 93 -2.03 9.74 14.54
CA PRO A 93 -1.14 10.84 14.94
C PRO A 93 0.33 10.44 15.02
N ALA A 94 0.61 9.14 15.16
CA ALA A 94 1.97 8.60 15.20
C ALA A 94 2.60 8.47 13.80
N SER A 95 1.79 8.52 12.73
CA SER A 95 2.30 8.51 11.36
C SER A 95 2.74 9.91 10.93
N PRO A 96 3.85 10.04 10.19
CA PRO A 96 4.35 11.33 9.70
C PRO A 96 3.40 12.06 8.74
N THR A 97 2.39 11.38 8.18
CA THR A 97 1.36 11.97 7.30
C THR A 97 0.02 12.20 8.02
N GLY A 98 -0.07 11.79 9.30
CA GLY A 98 -1.35 11.71 10.02
C GLY A 98 -2.22 10.52 9.62
N TRP A 99 -1.73 9.65 8.72
CA TRP A 99 -2.44 8.46 8.24
C TRP A 99 -1.53 7.24 8.20
N MET A 100 -2.05 6.08 8.56
CA MET A 100 -1.32 4.82 8.46
C MET A 100 -2.07 3.83 7.58
N ILE A 101 -1.32 3.02 6.85
CA ILE A 101 -1.85 1.88 6.11
C ILE A 101 -2.16 0.76 7.09
N THR A 102 -3.43 0.37 7.17
CA THR A 102 -3.89 -0.70 8.05
C THR A 102 -4.18 -1.99 7.29
N GLN A 103 -4.39 -1.89 5.98
CA GLN A 103 -4.63 -3.05 5.14
C GLN A 103 -3.99 -2.84 3.77
N LEU A 104 -3.47 -3.94 3.23
CA LEU A 104 -2.98 -4.03 1.86
C LEU A 104 -3.69 -5.17 1.17
N GLY A 105 -3.91 -5.04 -0.13
CA GLY A 105 -4.34 -6.15 -0.94
C GLY A 105 -3.78 -6.05 -2.33
N VAL A 106 -3.72 -7.18 -3.01
CA VAL A 106 -3.35 -7.27 -4.42
C VAL A 106 -4.37 -8.13 -5.15
N GLN A 107 -4.66 -7.77 -6.38
CA GLN A 107 -5.52 -8.56 -7.24
C GLN A 107 -4.81 -9.86 -7.62
N GLU A 108 -5.48 -11.01 -7.50
CA GLU A 108 -4.88 -12.31 -7.83
C GLU A 108 -4.44 -12.39 -9.31
N PRO A 109 -3.22 -12.87 -9.60
CA PRO A 109 -2.76 -13.08 -10.97
C PRO A 109 -3.68 -14.07 -11.71
N GLY A 110 -4.15 -13.71 -12.90
CA GLY A 110 -5.12 -14.49 -13.68
C GLY A 110 -6.57 -13.98 -13.60
N SER A 111 -6.90 -13.11 -12.64
CA SER A 111 -8.19 -12.39 -12.62
C SER A 111 -8.18 -11.09 -13.46
N VAL A 112 -7.05 -10.82 -14.12
CA VAL A 112 -6.69 -9.58 -14.82
C VAL A 112 -7.44 -9.40 -16.15
N GLU A 113 -7.89 -10.49 -16.79
CA GLU A 113 -8.57 -10.47 -18.09
C GLU A 113 -9.81 -9.56 -18.13
N LYS A 114 -10.28 -9.02 -16.99
CA LYS A 114 -11.43 -8.11 -16.94
C LYS A 114 -11.23 -6.83 -16.10
N ARG A 115 -10.00 -6.45 -15.68
CA ARG A 115 -9.75 -5.33 -14.72
C ARG A 115 -10.82 -5.29 -13.61
N LYS A 116 -11.20 -6.47 -13.12
CA LYS A 116 -12.26 -6.59 -12.14
C LYS A 116 -11.63 -6.29 -10.80
N TRP A 117 -11.74 -5.02 -10.38
CA TRP A 117 -11.40 -4.54 -9.03
C TRP A 117 -12.22 -5.22 -7.90
N SER A 118 -12.79 -6.40 -8.15
CA SER A 118 -13.75 -7.09 -7.30
C SER A 118 -13.16 -8.23 -6.47
N LYS A 119 -11.91 -8.65 -6.73
CA LYS A 119 -11.24 -9.72 -5.95
C LYS A 119 -9.82 -9.31 -5.60
N PHE A 120 -9.66 -8.82 -4.38
CA PHE A 120 -8.38 -8.58 -3.74
C PHE A 120 -8.20 -9.60 -2.63
N SER A 121 -7.02 -10.24 -2.59
CA SER A 121 -6.58 -10.89 -1.35
C SER A 121 -6.10 -9.78 -0.42
N MET A 122 -6.75 -9.63 0.73
CA MET A 122 -6.49 -8.55 1.69
C MET A 122 -5.73 -9.08 2.90
N CYS A 123 -4.76 -8.30 3.36
CA CYS A 123 -3.95 -8.54 4.54
C CYS A 123 -4.13 -7.41 5.55
N TRP A 124 -4.23 -7.81 6.81
CA TRP A 124 -4.50 -6.94 7.97
C TRP A 124 -3.40 -7.03 9.04
N ILE A 125 -2.55 -8.06 8.94
CA ILE A 125 -1.46 -8.41 9.85
C ILE A 125 -0.31 -8.90 8.98
N GLY A 126 0.95 -8.66 9.39
CA GLY A 126 2.11 -9.08 8.62
C GLY A 126 2.12 -8.44 7.23
N LEU A 127 1.80 -7.14 7.18
CA LEU A 127 1.62 -6.38 5.95
C LEU A 127 2.85 -6.45 5.05
N PHE A 128 4.06 -6.48 5.61
CA PHE A 128 5.30 -6.53 4.84
C PHE A 128 5.51 -7.89 4.20
N TRP A 129 5.36 -8.97 4.97
CA TRP A 129 5.46 -10.33 4.44
C TRP A 129 4.40 -10.57 3.36
N CYS A 130 3.16 -10.19 3.63
CA CYS A 130 2.09 -10.33 2.66
C CYS A 130 2.36 -9.56 1.36
N ALA A 131 2.85 -8.31 1.46
CA ALA A 131 3.20 -7.53 0.28
C ALA A 131 4.35 -8.17 -0.53
N ILE A 132 5.34 -8.77 0.14
CA ILE A 132 6.41 -9.54 -0.51
C ILE A 132 5.83 -10.73 -1.27
N GLU A 133 4.97 -11.54 -0.62
CA GLU A 133 4.34 -12.71 -1.25
C GLU A 133 3.53 -12.33 -2.48
N PHE A 134 2.78 -11.22 -2.42
CA PHE A 134 2.04 -10.73 -3.58
C PHE A 134 2.95 -10.36 -4.76
N LEU A 135 4.10 -9.73 -4.51
CA LEU A 135 5.05 -9.45 -5.59
C LEU A 135 5.66 -10.73 -6.17
N VAL A 136 5.93 -11.73 -5.33
CA VAL A 136 6.45 -13.03 -5.78
C VAL A 136 5.43 -13.73 -6.67
N ASP A 137 4.17 -13.84 -6.23
CA ASP A 137 3.10 -14.49 -6.99
C ASP A 137 2.89 -13.79 -8.35
N TRP A 138 2.92 -12.46 -8.38
CA TRP A 138 2.85 -11.69 -9.63
C TRP A 138 4.09 -11.86 -10.50
N GLY A 139 5.28 -11.91 -9.89
CA GLY A 139 6.53 -12.21 -10.58
C GLY A 139 6.46 -13.57 -11.29
N ASP A 140 5.96 -14.60 -10.61
CA ASP A 140 5.77 -15.91 -11.21
C ASP A 140 4.69 -15.91 -12.27
N ALA A 141 3.60 -15.17 -12.09
CA ALA A 141 2.54 -15.08 -13.08
C ALA A 141 2.99 -14.41 -14.37
N MET A 142 3.74 -13.31 -14.26
CA MET A 142 4.32 -12.62 -15.42
C MET A 142 5.33 -13.48 -16.17
N ASN A 143 5.96 -14.45 -15.49
CA ASN A 143 6.89 -15.40 -16.08
C ASN A 143 6.23 -16.72 -16.53
N GLY A 144 4.89 -16.82 -16.45
CA GLY A 144 4.15 -18.04 -16.84
C GLY A 144 4.34 -19.22 -15.87
N ARG A 145 4.73 -18.96 -14.62
CA ARG A 145 5.02 -19.97 -13.59
C ARG A 145 4.03 -19.97 -12.42
N TYR A 146 2.99 -19.14 -12.48
CA TYR A 146 2.00 -19.05 -11.41
C TYR A 146 1.02 -20.22 -11.45
N TYR A 147 0.90 -20.88 -10.31
CA TYR A 147 -0.13 -21.86 -10.03
C TYR A 147 -0.97 -21.33 -8.86
N PRO A 148 -2.29 -21.17 -9.00
CA PRO A 148 -3.12 -20.69 -7.90
C PRO A 148 -2.94 -21.60 -6.69
N ARG A 149 -2.59 -21.04 -5.54
CA ARG A 149 -2.60 -21.78 -4.28
C ARG A 149 -4.07 -22.03 -3.93
N GLY A 150 -4.47 -23.31 -3.91
CA GLY A 150 -5.85 -23.75 -3.67
C GLY A 150 -6.32 -23.58 -2.25
#